data_AF-A0A2W6D1H6-F1
#
_entry.id   AF-A0A2W6D1H6-F1
#
_cell.length_a   1.000
_cell.length_b   1.000
_cell.length_c   1.000
_cell.angle_alpha   90.00
_cell.angle_beta   90.00
_cell.angle_gamma   90.00
#
_symmetry.space_group_name_H-M   'P 1'
#
loop_
_entity.id
_entity.type
_entity.pdbx_description
1 polymer ?
#
loop_
_entity_poly.entity_id
_entity_poly.type
_entity_poly.pdbx_seq_one_letter_code
_entity_poly.pdbx_strand_id
1 'polypeptide(L)'
;MASALGRPPNAGQAEAYASWRASWRALGRPEDATDEATMSVGKLRIRVRAYDREQTWAPAYVANELAGTRQAAERHRQTTTLRTTEAAAATDVETRTRLEDEATDAAGLAAALDQRVGELEQVDNVRADWLVHTAMTRANADRAAHELSTREADRTLDERPVTAEEWLVEHDQAMRAEDPHRDITAEHDLTDIAGQQDADMHTDRPHPDAADTVTADVRETTAGEPAQADIDVVRIPTAQETADTIHRAQDALTELEARRAHDEQQAAEDTRRQELARWQADTLDQTTSDQRAVEDAHAVELAAP
;
A
#
# COMPACT_ATOMS: atom_id res chain seq x y z
N MET A 1 -5.75 -15.63 26.82
CA MET A 1 -5.39 -15.05 28.14
C MET A 1 -5.47 -13.54 27.98
N ALA A 2 -6.29 -12.87 28.78
CA ALA A 2 -6.51 -11.42 28.72
C ALA A 2 -5.18 -10.66 28.78
N SER A 3 -5.04 -9.58 28.00
CA SER A 3 -3.85 -8.73 28.08
C SER A 3 -3.84 -8.03 29.45
N ALA A 4 -3.01 -8.49 30.38
CA ALA A 4 -2.91 -7.92 31.73
C ALA A 4 -2.40 -6.46 31.73
N LEU A 5 -1.88 -5.97 30.61
CA LEU A 5 -1.53 -4.56 30.42
C LEU A 5 -2.66 -3.87 29.65
N GLY A 6 -3.34 -2.95 30.34
CA GLY A 6 -4.24 -1.99 29.71
C GLY A 6 -3.49 -0.99 28.81
N ARG A 7 -4.24 -0.03 28.27
CA ARG A 7 -3.67 1.01 27.39
C ARG A 7 -2.51 1.76 28.07
N PRO A 8 -1.48 2.15 27.29
CA PRO A 8 -0.44 3.01 27.83
C PRO A 8 -1.05 4.31 28.37
N PRO A 9 -0.49 4.86 29.46
CA PRO A 9 -0.94 6.12 30.03
C PRO A 9 -0.86 7.29 29.05
N ASN A 10 -1.71 8.30 29.24
CA ASN A 10 -1.69 9.52 28.45
C ASN A 10 -0.37 10.30 28.63
N ALA A 11 -0.05 11.15 27.64
CA ALA A 11 1.09 12.06 27.72
C ALA A 11 1.00 12.94 28.99
N GLY A 12 2.15 13.12 29.67
CA GLY A 12 2.23 13.87 30.93
C GLY A 12 2.31 13.01 32.20
N GLN A 13 2.12 11.69 32.11
CA GLN A 13 2.22 10.75 33.24
C GLN A 13 3.51 9.92 33.18
N ALA A 14 4.66 10.56 33.37
CA ALA A 14 5.97 9.93 33.17
C ALA A 14 6.20 8.68 34.04
N GLU A 15 5.78 8.70 35.31
CA GLU A 15 5.94 7.57 36.23
C GLU A 15 5.04 6.38 35.89
N ALA A 16 3.79 6.67 35.49
CA ALA A 16 2.86 5.64 35.02
C ALA A 16 3.37 5.00 33.73
N TYR A 17 3.89 5.82 32.81
CA TYR A 17 4.47 5.34 31.55
C TYR A 17 5.71 4.48 31.79
N ALA A 18 6.60 4.88 32.71
CA ALA A 18 7.76 4.08 33.11
C ALA A 18 7.35 2.74 33.71
N SER A 19 6.31 2.72 34.56
CA SER A 19 5.78 1.50 35.19
C SER A 19 5.12 0.57 34.15
N TRP A 20 4.39 1.13 33.20
CA TRP A 20 3.80 0.40 32.08
C TRP A 20 4.90 -0.22 31.20
N ARG A 21 5.95 0.54 30.84
CA ARG A 21 7.10 0.02 30.08
C ARG A 21 7.85 -1.08 30.83
N ALA A 22 8.06 -0.93 32.13
CA ALA A 22 8.71 -1.97 32.94
C ALA A 22 7.90 -3.27 32.91
N SER A 23 6.58 -3.16 33.01
CA SER A 23 5.66 -4.31 32.94
C SER A 23 5.61 -4.93 31.54
N TRP A 24 5.66 -4.11 30.48
CA TRP A 24 5.75 -4.57 29.09
C TRP A 24 6.99 -5.45 28.85
N ARG A 25 8.17 -5.01 29.32
CA ARG A 25 9.39 -5.80 29.26
C ARG A 25 9.31 -7.07 30.10
N ALA A 26 8.70 -6.99 31.29
CA ALA A 26 8.54 -8.16 32.17
C ALA A 26 7.66 -9.26 31.56
N LEU A 27 6.70 -8.90 30.68
CA LEU A 27 5.91 -9.85 29.90
C LEU A 27 6.64 -10.43 28.69
N GLY A 28 7.92 -10.09 28.48
CA GLY A 28 8.70 -10.54 27.34
C GLY A 28 8.22 -9.99 26.00
N ARG A 29 7.45 -8.89 26.01
CA ARG A 29 6.93 -8.29 24.77
C ARG A 29 8.05 -7.52 24.05
N PRO A 30 8.12 -7.63 22.71
CA PRO A 30 9.12 -6.92 21.91
C PRO A 30 8.99 -5.39 22.09
N GLU A 31 10.12 -4.66 22.11
CA GLU A 31 10.08 -3.19 22.26
C GLU A 31 9.55 -2.50 20.98
N ASP A 32 9.72 -3.10 19.81
CA ASP A 32 9.18 -2.64 18.53
C ASP A 32 7.64 -2.71 18.45
N ALA A 33 7.00 -3.58 19.23
CA ALA A 33 5.55 -3.62 19.37
C ALA A 33 4.99 -2.50 20.27
N THR A 34 5.85 -1.67 20.89
CA THR A 34 5.43 -0.54 21.74
C THR A 34 4.77 0.57 20.92
N ASP A 35 5.24 0.77 19.68
CA ASP A 35 4.73 1.81 18.81
C ASP A 35 3.25 1.58 18.52
N GLU A 36 2.85 0.40 18.07
CA GLU A 36 1.44 0.09 17.80
C GLU A 36 0.59 0.10 19.09
N ALA A 37 1.14 -0.37 20.22
CA ALA A 37 0.45 -0.35 21.51
C ALA A 37 0.10 1.08 21.97
N THR A 38 0.92 2.08 21.62
CA THR A 38 0.66 3.49 21.96
C THR A 38 -0.20 4.22 20.92
N MET A 39 -0.43 3.64 19.74
CA MET A 39 -1.24 4.27 18.71
C MET A 39 -2.73 4.27 19.04
N SER A 40 -3.41 5.35 18.62
CA SER A 40 -4.86 5.42 18.64
C SER A 40 -5.45 4.38 17.66
N VAL A 41 -6.68 3.92 17.94
CA VAL A 41 -7.42 2.99 17.05
C VAL A 41 -7.53 3.56 15.63
N GLY A 42 -7.76 4.88 15.50
CA GLY A 42 -7.80 5.54 14.21
C GLY A 42 -6.48 5.42 13.44
N LYS A 43 -5.34 5.67 14.10
CA LYS A 43 -4.01 5.55 13.47
C LYS A 43 -3.69 4.11 13.06
N LEU A 44 -4.08 3.11 13.87
CA LEU A 44 -3.95 1.70 13.50
C LEU A 44 -4.76 1.36 12.24
N ARG A 45 -6.02 1.80 12.17
CA ARG A 45 -6.87 1.62 10.97
C ARG A 45 -6.30 2.30 9.73
N ILE A 46 -5.68 3.47 9.88
CA ILE A 46 -5.00 4.17 8.77
C ILE A 46 -3.84 3.33 8.23
N ARG A 47 -3.05 2.67 9.09
CA ARG A 47 -1.97 1.78 8.65
C ARG A 47 -2.48 0.56 7.88
N VAL A 48 -3.55 -0.06 8.35
CA VAL A 48 -4.21 -1.17 7.63
C VAL A 48 -4.70 -0.69 6.26
N ARG A 49 -5.48 0.40 6.23
CA ARG A 49 -5.97 1.00 4.97
C ARG A 49 -4.86 1.43 4.02
N ALA A 50 -3.71 1.85 4.55
CA ALA A 50 -2.57 2.18 3.71
C ALA A 50 -2.11 0.96 2.93
N TYR A 51 -1.99 -0.21 3.56
CA TYR A 51 -1.65 -1.45 2.86
C TYR A 51 -2.78 -1.96 1.97
N ASP A 52 -4.05 -1.80 2.35
CA ASP A 52 -5.18 -2.15 1.48
C ASP A 52 -5.12 -1.39 0.14
N ARG A 53 -4.76 -0.10 0.18
CA ARG A 53 -4.52 0.69 -1.04
C ARG A 53 -3.32 0.19 -1.85
N GLU A 54 -2.28 -0.32 -1.19
CA GLU A 54 -1.16 -0.93 -1.91
C GLU A 54 -1.58 -2.20 -2.64
N GLN A 55 -2.49 -2.99 -2.05
CA GLN A 55 -2.99 -4.23 -2.67
C GLN A 55 -3.84 -3.95 -3.91
N THR A 56 -4.48 -2.78 -4.01
CA THR A 56 -5.33 -2.44 -5.15
C THR A 56 -4.59 -2.47 -6.48
N TRP A 57 -3.31 -2.11 -6.51
CA TRP A 57 -2.49 -2.09 -7.73
C TRP A 57 -1.45 -3.21 -7.76
N ALA A 58 -1.58 -4.22 -6.90
CA ALA A 58 -0.62 -5.33 -6.86
C ALA A 58 -0.63 -6.13 -8.18
N PRO A 59 0.55 -6.48 -8.73
CA PRO A 59 0.63 -7.40 -9.86
C PRO A 59 -0.06 -8.73 -9.55
N ALA A 60 -0.66 -9.41 -10.53
CA ALA A 60 -1.35 -10.67 -10.29
C ALA A 60 -0.42 -11.76 -9.71
N TYR A 61 -0.96 -12.66 -8.89
CA TYR A 61 -0.21 -13.83 -8.42
C TYR A 61 -0.29 -14.94 -9.46
N VAL A 62 0.84 -15.29 -10.08
CA VAL A 62 0.88 -16.21 -11.24
C VAL A 62 1.60 -17.53 -10.95
N ALA A 63 2.03 -17.81 -9.72
CA ALA A 63 2.88 -18.96 -9.45
C ALA A 63 2.23 -20.31 -9.81
N ASN A 64 0.91 -20.47 -9.60
CA ASN A 64 0.19 -21.69 -9.94
C ASN A 64 -0.03 -21.85 -11.45
N GLU A 65 -0.27 -20.74 -12.16
CA GLU A 65 -0.33 -20.71 -13.63
C GLU A 65 1.04 -21.01 -14.26
N LEU A 66 2.10 -20.44 -13.68
CA LEU A 66 3.49 -20.70 -14.07
C LEU A 66 3.84 -22.18 -13.86
N ALA A 67 3.47 -22.77 -12.72
CA ALA A 67 3.65 -24.18 -12.45
C ALA A 67 2.88 -25.07 -13.45
N GLY A 68 1.60 -24.76 -13.72
CA GLY A 68 0.77 -25.50 -14.66
C GLY A 68 1.30 -25.43 -16.10
N THR A 69 1.74 -24.25 -16.53
CA THR A 69 2.32 -24.02 -17.86
C THR A 69 3.65 -24.77 -18.03
N ARG A 70 4.54 -24.74 -17.03
CA ARG A 70 5.79 -25.52 -17.04
C ARG A 70 5.54 -27.02 -17.11
N GLN A 71 4.57 -27.54 -16.32
CA GLN A 71 4.19 -28.95 -16.37
C GLN A 71 3.63 -29.36 -17.73
N ALA A 72 2.84 -28.50 -18.36
CA ALA A 72 2.30 -28.74 -19.69
C ALA A 72 3.39 -28.73 -20.77
N ALA A 73 4.31 -27.77 -20.73
CA ALA A 73 5.44 -27.70 -21.65
C ALA A 73 6.28 -28.99 -21.57
N GLU A 74 6.59 -29.43 -20.35
CA GLU A 74 7.35 -30.65 -20.12
C GLU A 74 6.64 -31.90 -20.65
N ARG A 75 5.32 -32.01 -20.44
CA ARG A 75 4.52 -33.11 -21.01
C ARG A 75 4.59 -33.15 -22.54
N HIS A 76 4.60 -31.99 -23.20
CA HIS A 76 4.73 -31.92 -24.65
C HIS A 76 6.13 -32.30 -25.13
N ARG A 77 7.20 -31.92 -24.42
CA ARG A 77 8.57 -32.39 -24.72
C ARG A 77 8.71 -33.91 -24.60
N GLN A 78 8.11 -34.49 -23.56
CA GLN A 78 8.06 -35.94 -23.38
C GLN A 78 7.30 -36.61 -24.53
N THR A 79 6.19 -36.00 -24.97
CA THR A 79 5.41 -36.47 -26.12
C THR A 79 6.24 -36.43 -27.41
N THR A 80 6.93 -35.32 -27.70
CA THR A 80 7.85 -35.22 -28.85
C THR A 80 8.89 -36.34 -28.82
N THR A 81 9.56 -36.54 -27.68
CA THR A 81 10.60 -37.57 -27.53
C THR A 81 10.04 -38.97 -27.80
N LEU A 82 8.86 -39.27 -27.25
CA LEU A 82 8.19 -40.55 -27.47
C LEU A 82 7.84 -40.74 -28.95
N ARG A 83 7.18 -39.76 -29.58
CA ARG A 83 6.74 -39.83 -30.97
C ARG A 83 7.90 -39.93 -31.95
N THR A 84 8.98 -39.18 -31.74
CA THR A 84 10.21 -39.29 -32.54
C THR A 84 10.84 -40.69 -32.42
N THR A 85 10.84 -41.28 -31.21
CA THR A 85 11.39 -42.63 -30.99
C THR A 85 10.52 -43.70 -31.66
N GLU A 86 9.21 -43.59 -31.55
CA GLU A 86 8.27 -44.50 -32.22
C GLU A 86 8.35 -44.39 -33.75
N ALA A 87 8.46 -43.17 -34.28
CA ALA A 87 8.65 -42.93 -35.72
C ALA A 87 9.93 -43.61 -36.24
N ALA A 88 11.03 -43.50 -35.49
CA ALA A 88 12.30 -44.14 -35.84
C ALA A 88 12.22 -45.67 -35.85
N ALA A 89 11.37 -46.26 -35.00
CA ALA A 89 11.14 -47.70 -34.94
C ALA A 89 10.08 -48.20 -35.96
N ALA A 90 9.24 -47.30 -36.49
CA ALA A 90 8.16 -47.66 -37.40
C ALA A 90 8.71 -48.14 -38.75
N THR A 91 8.26 -49.32 -39.19
CA THR A 91 8.62 -49.90 -40.49
C THR A 91 7.71 -49.42 -41.62
N ASP A 92 6.47 -49.05 -41.28
CA ASP A 92 5.49 -48.50 -42.21
C ASP A 92 5.70 -46.99 -42.40
N VAL A 93 5.67 -46.54 -43.67
CA VAL A 93 5.97 -45.14 -44.03
C VAL A 93 4.85 -44.21 -43.59
N GLU A 94 3.59 -44.60 -43.76
CA GLU A 94 2.44 -43.76 -43.38
C GLU A 94 2.40 -43.54 -41.87
N THR A 95 2.61 -44.61 -41.09
CA THR A 95 2.72 -44.55 -39.63
C THR A 95 3.89 -43.67 -39.19
N ARG A 96 5.05 -43.78 -39.85
CA ARG A 96 6.22 -42.95 -39.55
C ARG A 96 5.91 -41.47 -39.76
N THR A 97 5.37 -41.09 -40.93
CA THR A 97 5.04 -39.70 -41.25
C THR A 97 4.03 -39.12 -40.25
N ARG A 98 2.96 -39.87 -39.92
CA ARG A 98 2.00 -39.42 -38.90
C ARG A 98 2.66 -39.16 -37.53
N LEU A 99 3.56 -40.04 -37.09
CA LEU A 99 4.27 -39.88 -35.82
C LEU A 99 5.26 -38.70 -35.85
N GLU A 100 5.91 -38.43 -36.99
CA GLU A 100 6.76 -37.27 -37.20
C GLU A 100 5.97 -35.95 -37.15
N ASP A 101 4.78 -35.93 -37.76
CA ASP A 101 3.85 -34.79 -37.69
C ASP A 101 3.39 -34.56 -36.24
N GLU A 102 2.95 -35.61 -35.53
CA GLU A 102 2.57 -35.53 -34.11
C GLU A 102 3.73 -35.04 -33.21
N ALA A 103 4.96 -35.47 -33.49
CA ALA A 103 6.14 -35.01 -32.77
C ALA A 103 6.41 -33.51 -33.01
N THR A 104 6.23 -33.06 -34.26
CA THR A 104 6.39 -31.66 -34.68
C THR A 104 5.34 -30.77 -34.03
N ASP A 105 4.07 -31.18 -34.03
CA ASP A 105 2.98 -30.47 -33.38
C ASP A 105 3.22 -30.35 -31.86
N ALA A 106 3.60 -31.46 -31.21
CA ALA A 106 3.94 -31.45 -29.79
C ALA A 106 5.13 -30.52 -29.48
N ALA A 107 6.16 -30.49 -30.35
CA ALA A 107 7.30 -29.59 -30.18
C ALA A 107 6.89 -28.12 -30.33
N GLY A 108 6.01 -27.80 -31.28
CA GLY A 108 5.44 -26.47 -31.46
C GLY A 108 4.65 -26.00 -30.23
N LEU A 109 3.84 -26.89 -29.64
CA LEU A 109 3.09 -26.59 -28.41
C LEU A 109 4.02 -26.36 -27.21
N ALA A 110 5.07 -27.17 -27.05
CA ALA A 110 6.07 -26.97 -25.99
C ALA A 110 6.74 -25.59 -26.13
N ALA A 111 7.13 -25.20 -27.34
CA ALA A 111 7.76 -23.90 -27.60
C ALA A 111 6.81 -22.72 -27.30
N ALA A 112 5.53 -22.83 -27.66
CA ALA A 112 4.53 -21.81 -27.35
C ALA A 112 4.30 -21.67 -25.83
N LEU A 113 4.27 -22.79 -25.11
CA LEU A 113 4.16 -22.78 -23.65
C LEU A 113 5.42 -22.21 -22.98
N ASP A 114 6.61 -22.45 -23.53
CA ASP A 114 7.86 -21.87 -23.02
C ASP A 114 7.89 -20.34 -23.18
N GLN A 115 7.38 -19.81 -24.29
CA GLN A 115 7.19 -18.36 -24.44
C GLN A 115 6.28 -17.83 -23.33
N ARG A 116 5.16 -18.52 -23.09
CA ARG A 116 4.20 -18.16 -22.04
C ARG A 116 4.82 -18.24 -20.64
N VAL A 117 5.69 -19.22 -20.38
CA VAL A 117 6.46 -19.29 -19.12
C VAL A 117 7.30 -18.02 -18.95
N GLY A 118 8.02 -17.57 -19.98
CA GLY A 118 8.83 -16.34 -19.90
C GLY A 118 8.00 -15.07 -19.68
N GLU A 119 6.78 -15.01 -20.21
CA GLU A 119 5.82 -13.93 -19.96
C GLU A 119 5.34 -13.93 -18.49
N LEU A 120 4.97 -15.09 -17.95
CA LEU A 120 4.53 -15.22 -16.55
C LEU A 120 5.67 -14.99 -15.54
N GLU A 121 6.91 -15.37 -15.87
CA GLU A 121 8.08 -15.07 -15.04
C GLU A 121 8.32 -13.55 -14.90
N GLN A 122 8.08 -12.77 -15.95
CA GLN A 122 8.19 -11.31 -15.87
C GLN A 122 7.17 -10.74 -14.88
N VAL A 123 5.93 -11.23 -14.92
CA VAL A 123 4.87 -10.82 -13.97
C VAL A 123 5.25 -11.19 -12.53
N ASP A 124 5.76 -12.41 -12.31
CA ASP A 124 6.19 -12.86 -10.98
C ASP A 124 7.34 -12.00 -10.43
N ASN A 125 8.28 -11.61 -11.29
CA ASN A 125 9.37 -10.69 -10.92
C ASN A 125 8.85 -9.31 -10.53
N VAL A 126 7.91 -8.72 -11.28
CA VAL A 126 7.30 -7.43 -10.90
C VAL A 126 6.55 -7.56 -9.57
N ARG A 127 5.88 -8.69 -9.33
CA ARG A 127 5.24 -8.96 -8.04
C ARG A 127 6.26 -9.03 -6.90
N ALA A 128 7.41 -9.67 -7.12
CA ALA A 128 8.50 -9.71 -6.14
C ALA A 128 9.03 -8.31 -5.82
N ASP A 129 9.24 -7.47 -6.83
CA ASP A 129 9.64 -6.07 -6.68
C ASP A 129 8.62 -5.26 -5.89
N TRP A 130 7.33 -5.42 -6.20
CA TRP A 130 6.23 -4.82 -5.46
C TRP A 130 6.22 -5.25 -3.99
N LEU A 131 6.44 -6.54 -3.71
CA LEU A 131 6.52 -7.07 -2.34
C LEU A 131 7.69 -6.46 -1.55
N VAL A 132 8.84 -6.26 -2.20
CA VAL A 132 10.00 -5.59 -1.58
C VAL A 132 9.67 -4.13 -1.28
N HIS A 133 9.13 -3.41 -2.26
CA HIS A 133 8.79 -2.00 -2.13
C HIS A 133 7.75 -1.75 -1.02
N THR A 134 6.74 -2.62 -0.92
CA THR A 134 5.65 -2.49 0.06
C THR A 134 5.92 -3.20 1.39
N ALA A 135 7.09 -3.82 1.57
CA ALA A 135 7.41 -4.65 2.72
C ALA A 135 7.18 -3.93 4.06
N MET A 136 7.61 -2.67 4.17
CA MET A 136 7.43 -1.87 5.38
C MET A 136 5.97 -1.49 5.63
N THR A 137 5.24 -1.11 4.58
CA THR A 137 3.80 -0.79 4.68
C THR A 137 3.01 -2.02 5.11
N ARG A 138 3.31 -3.19 4.53
CA ARG A 138 2.74 -4.48 4.92
C ARG A 138 3.04 -4.82 6.38
N ALA A 139 4.31 -4.78 6.79
CA ALA A 139 4.69 -5.11 8.16
C ALA A 139 4.02 -4.18 9.19
N ASN A 140 3.89 -2.88 8.86
CA ASN A 140 3.17 -1.92 9.70
C ASN A 140 1.66 -2.22 9.78
N ALA A 141 1.06 -2.66 8.68
CA ALA A 141 -0.34 -3.06 8.63
C ALA A 141 -0.59 -4.37 9.42
N ASP A 142 0.28 -5.37 9.28
CA ASP A 142 0.17 -6.65 10.00
C ASP A 142 0.24 -6.44 11.52
N ARG A 143 1.22 -5.65 12.00
CA ARG A 143 1.31 -5.31 13.42
C ARG A 143 0.11 -4.49 13.89
N ALA A 144 -0.38 -3.56 13.08
CA ALA A 144 -1.56 -2.77 13.42
C ALA A 144 -2.84 -3.63 13.48
N ALA A 145 -3.02 -4.57 12.55
CA ALA A 145 -4.13 -5.51 12.53
C ALA A 145 -4.09 -6.44 13.75
N HIS A 146 -2.90 -6.94 14.11
CA HIS A 146 -2.72 -7.75 15.31
C HIS A 146 -3.08 -7.00 16.59
N GLU A 147 -2.64 -5.75 16.73
CA GLU A 147 -3.00 -4.90 17.88
C GLU A 147 -4.51 -4.58 17.91
N LEU A 148 -5.14 -4.30 16.76
CA LEU A 148 -6.58 -4.11 16.67
C LEU A 148 -7.34 -5.36 17.11
N SER A 149 -6.94 -6.54 16.63
CA SER A 149 -7.53 -7.82 17.02
C SER A 149 -7.38 -8.08 18.53
N THR A 150 -6.22 -7.76 19.10
CA THR A 150 -5.97 -7.89 20.55
C THR A 150 -6.90 -6.98 21.35
N ARG A 151 -7.04 -5.71 20.94
CA ARG A 151 -7.95 -4.75 21.59
C ARG A 151 -9.41 -5.14 21.47
N GLU A 152 -9.80 -5.73 20.35
CA GLU A 152 -11.17 -6.21 20.14
C GLU A 152 -11.47 -7.44 21.00
N ALA A 153 -10.48 -8.33 21.21
CA ALA A 153 -10.62 -9.48 22.09
C ALA A 153 -10.73 -9.10 23.58
N ASP A 154 -10.06 -8.03 24.01
CA ASP A 154 -10.14 -7.52 25.39
C ASP A 154 -11.37 -6.65 25.67
N ARG A 155 -12.15 -6.29 24.63
CA ARG A 155 -13.38 -5.50 24.80
C ARG A 155 -14.46 -6.35 25.47
N THR A 156 -15.01 -5.86 26.57
CA THR A 156 -16.15 -6.51 27.23
C THR A 156 -17.43 -6.35 26.40
N LEU A 157 -18.39 -7.28 26.55
CA LEU A 157 -19.65 -7.25 25.78
C LEU A 157 -20.48 -5.97 26.00
N ASP A 158 -20.34 -5.33 27.17
CA ASP A 158 -21.04 -4.08 27.52
C ASP A 158 -20.42 -2.83 26.85
N GLU A 159 -19.20 -2.93 26.31
CA GLU A 159 -18.53 -1.86 25.57
C GLU A 159 -18.70 -2.00 24.05
N ARG A 160 -19.69 -2.79 23.60
CA ARG A 160 -19.95 -2.98 22.16
C ARG A 160 -20.16 -1.60 21.49
N PRO A 161 -19.41 -1.29 20.41
CA PRO A 161 -19.64 -0.04 19.70
C PRO A 161 -21.05 -0.04 19.13
N VAL A 162 -21.78 1.06 19.36
CA VAL A 162 -23.04 1.36 18.68
C VAL A 162 -22.76 1.27 17.18
N THR A 163 -23.49 0.40 16.49
CA THR A 163 -23.33 0.23 15.05
C THR A 163 -23.76 1.51 14.33
N ALA A 164 -23.30 1.72 13.10
CA ALA A 164 -23.72 2.88 12.31
C ALA A 164 -25.24 2.90 12.12
N GLU A 165 -25.87 1.73 11.96
CA GLU A 165 -27.32 1.61 11.83
C GLU A 165 -28.04 1.98 13.13
N GLU A 166 -27.59 1.46 14.28
CA GLU A 166 -28.14 1.87 15.60
C GLU A 166 -27.95 3.37 15.85
N TRP A 167 -26.79 3.94 15.51
CA TRP A 167 -26.55 5.38 15.64
C TRP A 167 -27.46 6.18 14.71
N LEU A 168 -27.65 5.76 13.46
CA LEU A 168 -28.55 6.42 12.52
C LEU A 168 -29.99 6.37 13.00
N VAL A 169 -30.44 5.23 13.53
CA VAL A 169 -31.79 5.09 14.09
C VAL A 169 -31.98 5.99 15.30
N GLU A 170 -31.04 6.00 16.25
CA GLU A 170 -31.10 6.85 17.44
C GLU A 170 -30.99 8.34 17.09
N HIS A 171 -30.12 8.70 16.16
CA HIS A 171 -29.97 10.07 15.69
C HIS A 171 -31.23 10.56 14.98
N ASP A 172 -31.82 9.74 14.11
CA ASP A 172 -33.08 10.04 13.42
C ASP A 172 -34.26 10.15 14.41
N GLN A 173 -34.29 9.31 15.45
CA GLN A 173 -35.26 9.45 16.55
C GLN A 173 -35.05 10.75 17.34
N ALA A 174 -33.80 11.09 17.68
CA ALA A 174 -33.47 12.34 18.37
C ALA A 174 -33.84 13.56 17.52
N MET A 175 -33.51 13.55 16.23
CA MET A 175 -33.89 14.61 15.29
C MET A 175 -35.41 14.76 15.19
N ARG A 176 -36.17 13.66 15.09
CA ARG A 176 -37.65 13.72 15.10
C ARG A 176 -38.24 14.18 16.43
N ALA A 177 -37.58 13.91 17.56
CA ALA A 177 -38.03 14.36 18.87
C ALA A 177 -37.72 15.86 19.08
N GLU A 178 -36.64 16.35 18.50
CA GLU A 178 -36.24 17.75 18.54
C GLU A 178 -37.00 18.62 17.52
N ASP A 179 -37.39 18.06 16.37
CA ASP A 179 -38.08 18.77 15.28
C ASP A 179 -39.34 19.55 15.73
N PRO A 180 -40.25 19.01 16.58
CA PRO A 180 -41.40 19.77 17.11
C PRO A 180 -41.03 20.92 18.04
N HIS A 181 -39.81 20.95 18.56
CA HIS A 181 -39.29 21.99 19.47
C HIS A 181 -38.37 22.98 18.76
N ARG A 182 -38.16 22.80 17.45
CA ARG A 182 -37.33 23.68 16.64
C ARG A 182 -38.16 24.86 16.15
N ASP A 183 -38.09 25.95 16.91
CA ASP A 183 -38.74 27.21 16.59
C ASP A 183 -38.09 27.88 15.37
N ILE A 184 -38.61 27.62 14.17
CA ILE A 184 -38.25 28.36 12.95
C ILE A 184 -38.86 29.76 13.06
N THR A 185 -38.12 30.66 13.69
CA THR A 185 -38.63 31.96 14.12
C THR A 185 -38.20 33.10 13.21
N ALA A 186 -37.32 32.86 12.23
CA ALA A 186 -36.82 33.93 11.39
C ALA A 186 -36.56 33.60 9.91
N GLU A 187 -36.69 34.63 9.07
CA GLU A 187 -36.49 34.58 7.61
C GLU A 187 -35.04 34.27 7.20
N HIS A 188 -34.06 34.49 8.09
CA HIS A 188 -32.66 34.11 7.86
C HIS A 188 -32.43 32.59 7.88
N ASP A 189 -33.25 31.82 8.61
CA ASP A 189 -33.17 30.35 8.61
C ASP A 189 -33.50 29.73 7.24
N LEU A 190 -34.21 30.49 6.38
CA LEU A 190 -34.55 30.10 5.00
C LEU A 190 -33.64 30.75 3.95
N THR A 191 -33.05 31.91 4.25
CA THR A 191 -32.22 32.67 3.30
C THR A 191 -30.79 32.10 3.22
N ASP A 192 -30.26 31.58 4.34
CA ASP A 192 -28.92 31.00 4.37
C ASP A 192 -28.81 29.70 3.55
N ILE A 193 -29.88 28.88 3.47
CA ILE A 193 -29.87 27.64 2.69
C ILE A 193 -29.80 27.93 1.18
N ALA A 194 -30.53 28.92 0.69
CA ALA A 194 -30.53 29.29 -0.73
C ALA A 194 -29.18 29.90 -1.15
N GLY A 195 -28.61 30.78 -0.31
CA GLY A 195 -27.28 31.37 -0.56
C GLY A 195 -26.17 30.33 -0.48
N GLN A 196 -26.27 29.36 0.42
CA GLN A 196 -25.28 28.30 0.58
C GLN A 196 -25.37 27.24 -0.51
N GLN A 197 -26.57 26.90 -0.99
CA GLN A 197 -26.75 26.05 -2.17
C GLN A 197 -26.15 26.70 -3.43
N ASP A 198 -26.38 28.00 -3.67
CA ASP A 198 -25.79 28.70 -4.82
C ASP A 198 -24.27 28.82 -4.70
N ALA A 199 -23.74 29.04 -3.49
CA ALA A 199 -22.31 29.09 -3.23
C ALA A 199 -21.64 27.72 -3.46
N ASP A 200 -22.22 26.65 -2.91
CA ASP A 200 -21.73 25.28 -3.06
C ASP A 200 -21.75 24.85 -4.54
N MET A 201 -22.79 25.23 -5.29
CA MET A 201 -22.89 24.98 -6.74
C MET A 201 -21.86 25.78 -7.57
N HIS A 202 -21.28 26.84 -7.03
CA HIS A 202 -20.26 27.65 -7.70
C HIS A 202 -18.82 27.27 -7.34
N THR A 203 -18.58 26.74 -6.14
CA THR A 203 -17.25 26.21 -5.75
C THR A 203 -16.88 24.90 -6.42
N ASP A 204 -17.86 24.10 -6.86
CA ASP A 204 -17.63 22.81 -7.52
C ASP A 204 -17.39 22.93 -9.04
N ARG A 205 -17.17 24.15 -9.53
CA ARG A 205 -16.91 24.41 -10.95
C ARG A 205 -15.43 24.14 -11.23
N PRO A 206 -15.07 23.10 -12.00
CA PRO A 206 -13.67 22.74 -12.24
C PRO A 206 -12.91 23.92 -12.84
N HIS A 207 -11.79 24.26 -12.21
CA HIS A 207 -10.96 25.40 -12.62
C HIS A 207 -10.31 25.08 -13.98
N PRO A 208 -10.51 25.90 -15.03
CA PRO A 208 -10.03 25.59 -16.39
C PRO A 208 -8.51 25.62 -16.56
N ASP A 209 -7.77 26.03 -15.52
CA ASP A 209 -6.30 26.10 -15.48
C ASP A 209 -5.67 25.01 -14.60
N ALA A 210 -6.46 24.11 -14.02
CA ALA A 210 -5.95 22.83 -13.55
C ALA A 210 -5.73 21.95 -14.78
N ALA A 211 -4.64 22.21 -15.51
CA ALA A 211 -4.03 21.20 -16.37
C ALA A 211 -3.46 20.11 -15.47
N ASP A 212 -4.36 19.40 -14.77
CA ASP A 212 -4.08 18.17 -14.08
C ASP A 212 -3.49 17.24 -15.13
N THR A 213 -2.32 16.69 -14.82
CA THR A 213 -1.77 15.54 -15.50
C THR A 213 -2.83 14.44 -15.45
N VAL A 214 -3.65 14.34 -16.52
CA VAL A 214 -4.74 13.37 -16.70
C VAL A 214 -4.16 11.97 -16.96
N THR A 215 -3.23 11.54 -16.12
CA THR A 215 -2.87 10.13 -16.02
C THR A 215 -3.68 9.63 -14.84
N ALA A 216 -4.73 8.85 -15.14
CA ALA A 216 -5.57 8.26 -14.12
C ALA A 216 -4.68 7.49 -13.13
N ASP A 217 -4.87 7.72 -11.82
CA ASP A 217 -4.15 6.98 -10.79
C ASP A 217 -4.46 5.49 -10.96
N VAL A 218 -3.41 4.68 -11.11
CA VAL A 218 -3.54 3.21 -11.25
C VAL A 218 -4.35 2.63 -10.08
N ARG A 219 -4.31 3.23 -8.90
CA ARG A 219 -5.09 2.78 -7.74
C ARG A 219 -6.58 2.97 -7.93
N GLU A 220 -7.00 4.00 -8.66
CA GLU A 220 -8.41 4.27 -8.94
C GLU A 220 -8.92 3.40 -10.09
N THR A 221 -8.10 3.17 -11.11
CA THR A 221 -8.48 2.31 -12.24
C THR A 221 -8.55 0.84 -11.82
N THR A 222 -7.58 0.34 -11.05
CA THR A 222 -7.54 -1.05 -10.62
C THR A 222 -8.57 -1.38 -9.51
N ALA A 223 -9.07 -0.38 -8.78
CA ALA A 223 -10.08 -0.60 -7.72
C ALA A 223 -11.39 -1.21 -8.22
N GLY A 224 -11.74 -1.00 -9.49
CA GLY A 224 -12.94 -1.57 -10.12
C GLY A 224 -12.74 -2.98 -10.69
N GLU A 225 -11.51 -3.49 -10.72
CA GLU A 225 -11.21 -4.77 -11.33
C GLU A 225 -11.62 -5.93 -10.41
N PRO A 226 -12.18 -7.01 -10.96
CA PRO A 226 -12.56 -8.17 -10.16
C PRO A 226 -11.32 -8.79 -9.50
N ALA A 227 -11.52 -9.26 -8.26
CA ALA A 227 -10.51 -10.05 -7.57
C ALA A 227 -10.12 -11.27 -8.42
N GLN A 228 -8.83 -11.62 -8.41
CA GLN A 228 -8.33 -12.75 -9.17
C GLN A 228 -9.03 -14.03 -8.68
N ALA A 229 -9.78 -14.69 -9.56
CA ALA A 229 -10.40 -15.97 -9.28
C ALA A 229 -9.38 -17.10 -9.43
N ASP A 230 -9.64 -18.24 -8.78
CA ASP A 230 -8.90 -19.49 -8.97
C ASP A 230 -7.38 -19.41 -8.74
N ILE A 231 -6.94 -18.51 -7.84
CA ILE A 231 -5.52 -18.31 -7.50
C ILE A 231 -4.84 -19.62 -7.10
N ASP A 232 -5.56 -20.51 -6.39
CA ASP A 232 -5.04 -21.78 -5.88
C ASP A 232 -5.06 -22.93 -6.90
N VAL A 233 -5.58 -22.70 -8.12
CA VAL A 233 -5.73 -23.74 -9.13
C VAL A 233 -4.52 -23.75 -10.07
N VAL A 234 -3.81 -24.88 -10.11
CA VAL A 234 -2.74 -25.11 -11.09
C VAL A 234 -3.35 -25.35 -12.47
N ARG A 235 -3.25 -24.36 -13.35
CA ARG A 235 -3.83 -24.38 -14.71
C ARG A 235 -2.89 -23.74 -15.73
N ILE A 236 -3.27 -23.82 -17.01
CA ILE A 236 -2.62 -23.06 -18.08
C ILE A 236 -3.53 -21.87 -18.37
N PRO A 237 -3.04 -20.61 -18.26
CA PRO A 237 -3.84 -19.45 -18.60
C PRO A 237 -4.03 -19.36 -20.12
N THR A 238 -5.16 -18.82 -20.53
CA THR A 238 -5.42 -18.49 -21.94
C THR A 238 -4.52 -17.33 -22.40
N ALA A 239 -4.44 -17.13 -23.72
CA ALA A 239 -3.69 -16.00 -24.29
C ALA A 239 -4.15 -14.65 -23.77
N GLN A 240 -5.47 -14.45 -23.67
CA GLN A 240 -6.06 -13.20 -23.20
C GLN A 240 -5.74 -12.96 -21.72
N GLU A 241 -5.91 -13.97 -20.86
CA GLU A 241 -5.65 -13.83 -19.42
C GLU A 241 -4.20 -13.44 -19.13
N THR A 242 -3.23 -14.01 -19.88
CA THR A 242 -1.84 -13.60 -19.72
C THR A 242 -1.59 -12.20 -20.26
N ALA A 243 -2.20 -11.81 -21.38
CA ALA A 243 -2.09 -10.43 -21.87
C ALA A 243 -2.60 -9.41 -20.84
N ASP A 244 -3.76 -9.67 -20.23
CA ASP A 244 -4.34 -8.82 -19.19
C ASP A 244 -3.43 -8.78 -17.94
N THR A 245 -2.85 -9.92 -17.58
CA THR A 245 -1.93 -10.05 -16.44
C THR A 245 -0.60 -9.31 -16.67
N ILE A 246 -0.07 -9.35 -17.90
CA ILE A 246 1.12 -8.58 -18.31
C ILE A 246 0.81 -7.09 -18.25
N HIS A 247 -0.34 -6.65 -18.77
CA HIS A 247 -0.73 -5.25 -18.75
C HIS A 247 -0.79 -4.71 -17.32
N ARG A 248 -1.46 -5.41 -16.40
CA ARG A 248 -1.49 -5.04 -14.97
C ARG A 248 -0.08 -5.00 -14.36
N ALA A 249 0.81 -5.91 -14.74
CA ALA A 249 2.19 -5.88 -14.27
C ALA A 249 2.98 -4.68 -14.82
N GLN A 250 2.74 -4.27 -16.07
CA GLN A 250 3.34 -3.08 -16.65
C GLN A 250 2.86 -1.79 -15.97
N ASP A 251 1.57 -1.71 -15.64
CA ASP A 251 1.01 -0.59 -14.88
C ASP A 251 1.64 -0.49 -13.48
N ALA A 252 1.75 -1.63 -12.79
CA ALA A 252 2.41 -1.68 -11.49
C ALA A 252 3.91 -1.35 -11.55
N LEU A 253 4.61 -1.77 -12.60
CA LEU A 253 6.02 -1.40 -12.81
C LEU A 253 6.16 0.11 -13.01
N THR A 254 5.28 0.72 -13.81
CA THR A 254 5.25 2.17 -14.02
C THR A 254 5.04 2.93 -12.71
N GLU A 255 4.11 2.48 -11.86
CA GLU A 255 3.88 3.06 -10.53
C GLU A 255 5.12 2.90 -9.61
N LEU A 256 5.77 1.72 -9.61
CA LEU A 256 7.00 1.50 -8.84
C LEU A 256 8.13 2.44 -9.27
N GLU A 257 8.31 2.62 -10.56
CA GLU A 257 9.32 3.54 -11.12
C GLU A 257 9.01 4.99 -10.73
N ALA A 258 7.75 5.41 -10.83
CA ALA A 258 7.32 6.74 -10.43
C ALA A 258 7.60 7.01 -8.94
N ARG A 259 7.34 6.03 -8.07
CA ARG A 259 7.64 6.15 -6.63
C ARG A 259 9.13 6.18 -6.33
N ARG A 260 9.93 5.32 -6.94
CA ARG A 260 11.40 5.35 -6.78
C ARG A 260 11.96 6.70 -7.18
N ALA A 261 11.50 7.26 -8.30
CA ALA A 261 11.90 8.59 -8.74
C ALA A 261 11.47 9.69 -7.74
N HIS A 262 10.26 9.60 -7.19
CA HIS A 262 9.80 10.53 -6.15
C HIS A 262 10.64 10.45 -4.87
N ASP A 263 10.92 9.23 -4.39
CA ASP A 263 11.72 9.00 -3.18
C ASP A 263 13.16 9.52 -3.36
N GLU A 264 13.76 9.32 -4.53
CA GLU A 264 15.08 9.86 -4.88
C GLU A 264 15.08 11.39 -4.89
N GLN A 265 14.03 12.02 -5.44
CA GLN A 265 13.87 13.47 -5.42
C GLN A 265 13.74 14.00 -3.99
N GLN A 266 12.92 13.37 -3.15
CA GLN A 266 12.75 13.73 -1.75
C GLN A 266 14.05 13.58 -0.97
N ALA A 267 14.81 12.50 -1.17
CA ALA A 267 16.11 12.31 -0.54
C ALA A 267 17.14 13.39 -0.96
N ALA A 268 17.12 13.81 -2.23
CA ALA A 268 17.97 14.89 -2.72
C ALA A 268 17.58 16.25 -2.12
N GLU A 269 16.28 16.52 -2.00
CA GLU A 269 15.75 17.73 -1.35
C GLU A 269 16.08 17.76 0.14
N ASP A 270 15.97 16.64 0.85
CA ASP A 270 16.36 16.48 2.25
C ASP A 270 17.83 16.77 2.46
N THR A 271 18.69 16.21 1.60
CA THR A 271 20.13 16.46 1.63
C THR A 271 20.42 17.94 1.46
N ARG A 272 19.80 18.59 0.46
CA ARG A 272 19.94 20.03 0.22
C ARG A 272 19.46 20.86 1.42
N ARG A 273 18.33 20.49 2.04
CA ARG A 273 17.82 21.15 3.23
C ARG A 273 18.77 21.04 4.41
N GLN A 274 19.38 19.88 4.62
CA GLN A 274 20.38 19.66 5.67
C GLN A 274 21.64 20.49 5.43
N GLU A 275 22.12 20.57 4.19
CA GLU A 275 23.27 21.41 3.81
C GLU A 275 22.98 22.90 4.05
N LEU A 276 21.80 23.38 3.65
CA LEU A 276 21.39 24.77 3.90
C LEU A 276 21.26 25.07 5.40
N ALA A 277 20.68 24.16 6.18
CA ALA A 277 20.58 24.32 7.63
C ALA A 277 21.97 24.38 8.29
N ARG A 278 22.91 23.56 7.82
CA ARG A 278 24.30 23.60 8.28
C ARG A 278 24.97 24.92 7.93
N TRP A 279 24.82 25.41 6.70
CA TRP A 279 25.38 26.70 6.28
C TRP A 279 24.79 27.88 7.06
N GLN A 280 23.49 27.83 7.37
CA GLN A 280 22.82 28.82 8.23
C GLN A 280 23.39 28.80 9.66
N ALA A 281 23.62 27.62 10.23
CA ALA A 281 24.25 27.49 11.55
C ALA A 281 25.70 28.05 11.54
N ASP A 282 26.50 27.68 10.54
CA ASP A 282 27.87 28.18 10.39
C ASP A 282 27.92 29.71 10.22
N THR A 283 26.95 30.30 9.51
CA THR A 283 26.85 31.75 9.30
C THR A 283 26.47 32.49 10.59
N LEU A 284 25.56 31.93 11.39
CA LEU A 284 25.20 32.48 12.70
C LEU A 284 26.38 32.43 13.68
N ASP A 285 27.14 31.33 13.67
CA ASP A 285 28.34 31.18 14.49
C ASP A 285 29.44 32.17 14.08
N GLN A 286 29.69 32.35 12.78
CA GLN A 286 30.62 33.37 12.26
C GLN A 286 30.20 34.78 12.67
N THR A 287 28.92 35.13 12.50
CA THR A 287 28.41 36.46 12.89
C THR A 287 28.58 36.70 14.39
N THR A 288 28.32 35.69 15.21
CA THR A 288 28.50 35.77 16.67
C THR A 288 29.97 35.92 17.05
N SER A 289 30.88 35.21 16.35
CA SER A 289 32.32 35.32 16.54
C SER A 289 32.85 36.71 16.15
N ASP A 290 32.39 37.24 15.01
CA ASP A 290 32.79 38.56 14.52
C ASP A 290 32.29 39.67 15.46
N GLN A 291 31.05 39.57 15.95
CA GLN A 291 30.52 40.51 16.95
C GLN A 291 31.35 40.52 18.23
N ARG A 292 31.69 39.34 18.77
CA ARG A 292 32.57 39.25 19.95
C ARG A 292 33.94 39.86 19.71
N ALA A 293 34.54 39.62 18.53
CA ALA A 293 35.84 40.20 18.18
C ALA A 293 35.79 41.74 18.10
N VAL A 294 34.70 42.31 17.58
CA VAL A 294 34.49 43.77 17.54
C VAL A 294 34.27 44.34 18.95
N GLU A 295 33.50 43.67 19.81
CA GLU A 295 33.29 44.06 21.21
C GLU A 295 34.62 44.05 22.00
N ASP A 296 35.42 43.00 21.85
CA ASP A 296 36.72 42.88 22.50
C ASP A 296 37.69 43.98 22.03
N ALA A 297 37.73 44.28 20.73
CA ALA A 297 38.57 45.35 20.18
C ALA A 297 38.17 46.73 20.73
N HIS A 298 36.86 47.01 20.81
CA HIS A 298 36.35 48.26 21.37
C HIS A 298 36.62 48.40 22.88
N ALA A 299 36.56 47.29 23.63
CA ALA A 299 36.91 47.27 25.04
C ALA A 299 38.40 47.58 25.29
N VAL A 300 39.29 47.11 24.40
CA VAL A 300 40.73 47.42 24.45
C VAL A 300 41.00 48.90 24.13
N GLU A 301 40.30 49.48 23.16
CA GLU A 301 40.45 50.90 22.79
C GLU A 301 40.00 51.86 23.91
N LEU A 302 38.92 51.52 24.63
CA LEU A 302 38.47 52.29 25.80
C LEU A 302 39.38 52.16 27.04
N ALA A 303 40.26 51.16 27.08
CA ALA A 303 41.16 50.90 28.19
C ALA A 303 42.57 51.52 28.01
N ALA A 304 42.86 52.14 26.86
CA ALA A 304 44.13 52.83 26.62
C ALA A 304 44.11 54.25 27.25
N PRO A 305 45.06 54.58 28.16
CA PRO A 305 45.11 55.85 28.90
C PRO A 305 45.66 57.05 28.10
#